data_AF-A0A9N9NVI4-F1
#
_entry.id   AF-A0A9N9NVI4-F1
#
_cell.length_a   1.000
_cell.length_b   1.000
_cell.length_c   1.000
_cell.angle_alpha   90.00
_cell.angle_beta   90.00
_cell.angle_gamma   90.00
#
_symmetry.space_group_name_H-M   'P 1'
#
loop_
_entity.id
_entity.type
_entity.pdbx_description
1 polymer ?
#
loop_
_entity_poly.entity_id
_entity_poly.type
_entity_poly.pdbx_seq_one_letter_code
_entity_poly.pdbx_strand_id
1 'polypeptide(L)'
;QFISKLPDNLNAEIVLGTVRNRDEAVEWLGYSYLFVRMLRNPALYGVTIDQLEEDEYLVQKRVDLIHSAAMLLDKSNLIKYDKKTGRFQVTELGRIASHFYITHTSMATYNQHLKPVMGHIELFRVFALSDEFKYIPVREEEKLELSKLLERVPVPVKEGIEESTSKINVLLQSYISQLKLEGFALVSDMVYVTQSASRILRAIFEICLKRGWAQLSRRALDLCKMVEKRMWLSMSPLRQFKMMASDLVKRIEKKDFPWERYFDLNPQEIGELVGVPKAGKMIHKYVHQFPKLELQTF
;
A
#
# COMPACT_ATOMS: atom_id res chain seq x y z
N GLN A 1 -18.85 -4.03 14.17
CA GLN A 1 -17.99 -4.43 13.03
C GLN A 1 -18.32 -3.64 11.76
N PHE A 2 -19.55 -3.65 11.22
CA PHE A 2 -19.85 -2.87 10.00
C PHE A 2 -19.79 -1.35 10.20
N ILE A 3 -20.26 -0.84 11.36
CA ILE A 3 -20.26 0.60 11.67
C ILE A 3 -18.87 1.23 11.54
N SER A 4 -17.81 0.57 12.01
CA SER A 4 -16.43 1.10 11.94
C SER A 4 -15.86 1.13 10.52
N LYS A 5 -16.46 0.38 9.59
CA LYS A 5 -16.10 0.33 8.16
C LYS A 5 -17.12 1.01 7.25
N LEU A 6 -18.17 1.60 7.84
CA LEU A 6 -19.23 2.27 7.09
C LEU A 6 -18.69 3.37 6.17
N PRO A 7 -17.74 4.24 6.58
CA PRO A 7 -17.19 5.25 5.66
C PRO A 7 -16.51 4.63 4.44
N ASP A 8 -15.67 3.62 4.64
CA ASP A 8 -14.92 3.00 3.54
C ASP A 8 -15.86 2.27 2.55
N ASN A 9 -16.88 1.57 3.07
CA ASN A 9 -17.90 0.91 2.24
C ASN A 9 -18.80 1.91 1.51
N LEU A 10 -19.20 3.00 2.18
CA LEU A 10 -19.98 4.07 1.55
C LEU A 10 -19.20 4.73 0.41
N ASN A 11 -17.89 4.99 0.61
CA ASN A 11 -17.03 5.51 -0.45
C ASN A 11 -17.00 4.57 -1.66
N ALA A 12 -16.94 3.25 -1.45
CA ALA A 12 -16.95 2.29 -2.55
C ALA A 12 -18.22 2.36 -3.38
N GLU A 13 -19.40 2.44 -2.76
CA GLU A 13 -20.67 2.59 -3.49
C GLU A 13 -20.79 3.93 -4.22
N ILE A 14 -20.26 5.00 -3.63
CA ILE A 14 -20.19 6.31 -4.30
C ILE A 14 -19.26 6.26 -5.51
N VAL A 15 -18.13 5.55 -5.41
CA VAL A 15 -17.18 5.35 -6.52
C VAL A 15 -17.78 4.51 -7.64
N LEU A 16 -18.54 3.46 -7.30
CA LEU A 16 -19.26 2.62 -8.27
C LEU A 16 -20.41 3.38 -8.94
N GLY A 17 -20.92 4.44 -8.32
CA GLY A 17 -22.03 5.25 -8.81
C GLY A 17 -23.41 4.66 -8.50
N THR A 18 -23.45 3.61 -7.68
CA THR A 18 -24.68 3.03 -7.10
C THR A 18 -25.37 4.03 -6.17
N VAL A 19 -24.58 4.81 -5.44
CA VAL A 19 -25.04 5.80 -4.45
C VAL A 19 -24.55 7.19 -4.82
N ARG A 20 -25.47 8.12 -5.06
CA ARG A 20 -25.19 9.49 -5.54
C ARG A 20 -25.60 10.56 -4.56
N ASN A 21 -26.47 10.22 -3.63
CA ASN A 21 -26.96 11.14 -2.61
C ASN A 21 -27.27 10.38 -1.31
N ARG A 22 -27.51 11.15 -0.25
CA ARG A 22 -27.78 10.63 1.10
C ARG A 22 -28.98 9.69 1.14
N ASP A 23 -30.03 9.95 0.38
CA ASP A 23 -31.26 9.17 0.46
C ASP A 23 -31.05 7.78 -0.17
N GLU A 24 -30.36 7.71 -1.31
CA GLU A 24 -29.88 6.45 -1.91
C GLU A 24 -28.93 5.69 -0.97
N ALA A 25 -28.07 6.40 -0.22
CA ALA A 25 -27.19 5.76 0.77
C ALA A 25 -27.95 5.18 1.96
N VAL A 26 -29.05 5.83 2.38
CA VAL A 26 -29.93 5.33 3.44
C VAL A 26 -30.66 4.07 3.00
N GLU A 27 -31.13 4.04 1.74
CA GLU A 27 -31.71 2.85 1.12
C GLU A 27 -30.68 1.71 1.05
N TRP A 28 -29.47 2.01 0.56
CA TRP A 28 -28.35 1.06 0.53
C TRP A 28 -28.05 0.45 1.91
N LEU A 29 -28.01 1.29 2.96
CA LEU A 29 -27.80 0.82 4.33
C LEU A 29 -28.93 -0.11 4.80
N GLY A 30 -30.14 0.06 4.27
CA GLY A 30 -31.29 -0.82 4.49
C GLY A 30 -31.11 -2.24 3.98
N TYR A 31 -30.26 -2.49 2.98
CA TYR A 31 -29.94 -3.84 2.53
C TYR A 31 -28.88 -4.55 3.38
N SER A 32 -28.29 -3.85 4.35
CA SER A 32 -27.19 -4.39 5.14
C SER A 32 -27.66 -5.30 6.28
N TYR A 33 -26.81 -6.26 6.66
CA TYR A 33 -27.03 -7.04 7.88
C TYR A 33 -27.05 -6.16 9.15
N LEU A 34 -26.35 -5.01 9.13
CA LEU A 34 -26.39 -4.05 10.24
C LEU A 34 -27.83 -3.55 10.47
N PHE A 35 -28.56 -3.20 9.42
CA PHE A 35 -29.95 -2.75 9.53
C PHE A 35 -30.85 -3.82 10.17
N VAL A 36 -30.79 -5.06 9.67
CA VAL A 36 -31.57 -6.19 10.25
C VAL A 36 -31.27 -6.36 11.74
N ARG A 37 -30.02 -6.19 12.16
CA ARG A 37 -29.61 -6.32 13.55
C ARG A 37 -30.04 -5.15 14.43
N MET A 38 -30.04 -3.93 13.90
CA MET A 38 -30.55 -2.75 14.62
C MET A 38 -32.05 -2.88 14.90
N LEU A 39 -32.83 -3.46 13.97
CA LEU A 39 -34.26 -3.72 14.22
C LEU A 39 -34.48 -4.84 15.25
N ARG A 40 -33.73 -5.94 15.16
CA ARG A 40 -33.95 -7.11 16.05
C ARG A 40 -33.39 -6.94 17.46
N ASN A 41 -32.36 -6.13 17.65
CA ASN A 41 -31.80 -5.85 18.98
C ASN A 41 -31.34 -4.38 19.08
N PRO A 42 -32.27 -3.42 19.16
CA PRO A 42 -31.98 -1.98 19.09
C PRO A 42 -31.04 -1.49 20.19
N ALA A 43 -31.24 -1.96 21.43
CA ALA A 43 -30.46 -1.54 22.60
C ALA A 43 -28.95 -1.78 22.42
N LEU A 44 -28.56 -2.89 21.79
CA LEU A 44 -27.15 -3.22 21.53
C LEU A 44 -26.47 -2.23 20.56
N TYR A 45 -27.25 -1.57 19.71
CA TYR A 45 -26.76 -0.61 18.72
C TYR A 45 -27.03 0.86 19.11
N GLY A 46 -27.36 1.09 20.39
CA GLY A 46 -27.62 2.44 20.91
C GLY A 46 -28.84 3.09 20.26
N VAL A 47 -29.88 2.29 20.01
CA VAL A 47 -31.22 2.75 19.63
C VAL A 47 -32.12 2.54 20.84
N THR A 48 -32.76 3.62 21.33
CA THR A 48 -33.68 3.55 22.47
C THR A 48 -35.04 2.99 22.04
N ILE A 49 -35.84 2.53 23.01
CA ILE A 49 -37.18 2.01 22.73
C ILE A 49 -38.07 3.13 22.16
N ASP A 50 -38.00 4.33 22.75
CA ASP A 50 -38.70 5.53 22.28
C ASP A 50 -38.37 5.85 20.81
N GLN A 51 -37.09 5.73 20.41
CA GLN A 51 -36.67 5.93 19.01
C GLN A 51 -37.27 4.90 18.06
N LEU A 52 -37.48 3.67 18.51
CA LEU A 52 -38.08 2.63 17.68
C LEU A 52 -39.61 2.81 17.56
N GLU A 53 -40.27 3.31 18.61
CA GLU A 53 -41.69 3.63 18.59
C GLU A 53 -41.99 4.82 17.65
N GLU A 54 -41.09 5.81 17.58
CA GLU A 54 -41.21 6.97 16.68
C GLU A 54 -40.72 6.69 15.24
N ASP A 55 -39.74 5.79 15.06
CA ASP A 55 -39.10 5.45 13.78
C ASP A 55 -38.95 3.93 13.62
N GLU A 56 -40.07 3.25 13.33
CA GLU A 56 -40.15 1.78 13.22
C GLU A 56 -39.09 1.19 12.27
N TYR A 57 -38.74 1.91 11.20
CA TYR A 57 -37.77 1.48 10.19
C TYR A 57 -36.39 2.13 10.34
N LEU A 58 -36.13 2.82 11.45
CA LEU A 58 -34.84 3.45 11.76
C LEU A 58 -34.31 4.33 10.63
N VAL A 59 -35.19 5.01 9.89
CA VAL A 59 -34.85 5.90 8.78
C VAL A 59 -33.94 7.03 9.27
N GLN A 60 -34.32 7.73 10.35
CA GLN A 60 -33.53 8.84 10.89
C GLN A 60 -32.19 8.36 11.43
N LYS A 61 -32.17 7.21 12.11
CA LYS A 61 -30.90 6.61 12.58
C LYS A 61 -29.96 6.29 11.42
N ARG A 62 -30.47 5.76 10.30
CA ARG A 62 -29.67 5.51 9.09
C ARG A 62 -29.19 6.81 8.46
N VAL A 63 -30.04 7.85 8.42
CA VAL A 63 -29.65 9.19 7.97
C VAL A 63 -28.47 9.70 8.79
N ASP A 64 -28.51 9.60 10.12
CA ASP A 64 -27.43 10.07 11.00
C ASP A 64 -26.12 9.29 10.80
N LEU A 65 -26.21 7.97 10.62
CA LEU A 65 -25.05 7.11 10.35
C LEU A 65 -24.41 7.47 9.00
N ILE A 66 -25.21 7.59 7.93
CA ILE A 66 -24.74 7.98 6.60
C ILE A 66 -24.18 9.39 6.62
N HIS A 67 -24.83 10.33 7.31
CA HIS A 67 -24.36 11.70 7.43
C HIS A 67 -22.99 11.76 8.11
N SER A 68 -22.84 11.04 9.23
CA SER A 68 -21.57 10.96 9.95
C SER A 68 -20.46 10.35 9.09
N ALA A 69 -20.76 9.26 8.36
CA ALA A 69 -19.82 8.64 7.44
C ALA A 69 -19.43 9.57 6.28
N ALA A 70 -20.39 10.24 5.66
CA ALA A 70 -20.15 11.20 4.60
C ALA A 70 -19.31 12.40 5.07
N MET A 71 -19.53 12.89 6.29
CA MET A 71 -18.72 13.95 6.91
C MET A 71 -17.26 13.52 7.11
N LEU A 72 -17.00 12.26 7.49
CA LEU A 72 -15.64 11.73 7.59
C LEU A 72 -14.97 11.63 6.21
N LEU A 73 -15.70 11.15 5.20
CA LEU A 73 -15.19 11.05 3.83
C LEU A 73 -14.87 12.42 3.21
N ASP A 74 -15.74 13.41 3.45
CA ASP A 74 -15.55 14.79 3.00
C ASP A 74 -14.33 15.43 3.68
N LYS A 75 -14.19 15.25 5.01
CA LYS A 75 -12.99 15.69 5.76
C LYS A 75 -11.70 15.04 5.26
N SER A 76 -11.75 13.76 4.86
CA SER A 76 -10.62 13.05 4.25
C SER A 76 -10.41 13.38 2.77
N ASN A 77 -11.22 14.26 2.16
CA ASN A 77 -11.20 14.63 0.74
C ASN A 77 -11.47 13.46 -0.24
N LEU A 78 -12.16 12.40 0.21
CA LEU A 78 -12.53 11.28 -0.65
C LEU A 78 -13.78 11.55 -1.48
N ILE A 79 -14.69 12.35 -0.94
CA ILE A 79 -15.87 12.86 -1.63
C ILE A 79 -15.96 14.37 -1.39
N LYS A 80 -16.78 15.06 -2.19
CA LYS A 80 -17.35 16.36 -1.83
C LYS A 80 -18.81 16.13 -1.47
N TYR A 81 -19.18 16.51 -0.26
CA TYR A 81 -20.53 16.29 0.25
C TYR A 81 -21.28 17.62 0.41
N ASP A 82 -22.34 17.81 -0.39
CA ASP A 82 -23.25 18.94 -0.21
C ASP A 82 -24.29 18.62 0.87
N LYS A 83 -24.14 19.25 2.04
CA LYS A 83 -25.02 19.05 3.21
C LYS A 83 -26.46 19.51 2.97
N LYS A 84 -26.68 20.48 2.09
CA LYS A 84 -28.02 21.03 1.81
C LYS A 84 -28.79 20.11 0.89
N THR A 85 -28.16 19.67 -0.21
CA THR A 85 -28.82 18.83 -1.21
C THR A 85 -28.63 17.33 -0.95
N GLY A 86 -27.77 16.96 0.00
CA GLY A 86 -27.41 15.57 0.26
C GLY A 86 -26.58 14.90 -0.84
N ARG A 87 -26.05 15.64 -1.82
CA ARG A 87 -25.36 15.06 -2.99
C ARG A 87 -23.92 14.71 -2.68
N PHE A 88 -23.47 13.59 -3.23
CA PHE A 88 -22.07 13.16 -3.19
C PHE A 88 -21.42 13.36 -4.56
N GLN A 89 -20.23 13.94 -4.56
CA GLN A 89 -19.36 13.97 -5.72
C GLN A 89 -18.07 13.23 -5.39
N VAL A 90 -17.77 12.17 -6.14
CA VAL A 90 -16.54 11.40 -5.98
C VAL A 90 -15.30 12.23 -6.35
N THR A 91 -14.21 12.09 -5.60
CA THR A 91 -12.89 12.65 -5.96
C THR A 91 -11.97 11.55 -6.51
N GLU A 92 -10.88 11.93 -7.18
CA GLU A 92 -9.86 10.95 -7.59
C GLU A 92 -9.23 10.24 -6.39
N LEU A 93 -9.12 10.89 -5.22
CA LEU A 93 -8.68 10.23 -3.99
C LEU A 93 -9.68 9.16 -3.55
N GLY A 94 -10.99 9.45 -3.58
CA GLY A 94 -12.03 8.47 -3.28
C GLY A 94 -11.96 7.23 -4.17
N ARG A 95 -11.72 7.43 -5.48
CA ARG A 95 -11.53 6.34 -6.45
C ARG A 95 -10.33 5.47 -6.12
N ILE A 96 -9.17 6.09 -5.85
CA ILE A 96 -7.95 5.36 -5.47
C ILE A 96 -8.19 4.58 -4.18
N ALA A 97 -8.80 5.20 -3.17
CA ALA A 97 -9.11 4.56 -1.90
C ALA A 97 -9.94 3.27 -2.09
N SER A 98 -11.01 3.37 -2.90
CA SER A 98 -11.89 2.24 -3.20
C SER A 98 -11.18 1.15 -4.01
N HIS A 99 -10.45 1.50 -5.08
CA HIS A 99 -9.81 0.51 -5.95
C HIS A 99 -8.72 -0.29 -5.25
N PHE A 100 -8.00 0.33 -4.31
CA PHE A 100 -6.90 -0.32 -3.59
C PHE A 100 -7.28 -0.75 -2.16
N TYR A 101 -8.56 -0.66 -1.78
CA TYR A 101 -9.04 -1.04 -0.46
C TYR A 101 -8.22 -0.36 0.67
N ILE A 102 -8.05 0.95 0.59
CA ILE A 102 -7.33 1.75 1.59
C ILE A 102 -8.33 2.55 2.42
N THR A 103 -8.11 2.59 3.73
CA THR A 103 -9.02 3.31 4.64
C THR A 103 -8.97 4.82 4.39
N HIS A 104 -10.10 5.50 4.63
CA HIS A 104 -10.17 6.97 4.52
C HIS A 104 -9.20 7.72 5.44
N THR A 105 -8.79 7.09 6.56
CA THR A 105 -7.78 7.60 7.48
C THR A 105 -6.39 7.61 6.84
N SER A 106 -5.96 6.48 6.26
CA SER A 106 -4.68 6.39 5.55
C SER A 106 -4.62 7.32 4.34
N MET A 107 -5.72 7.44 3.61
CA MET A 107 -5.78 8.37 2.47
C MET A 107 -5.65 9.83 2.91
N ALA A 108 -6.21 10.22 4.06
CA ALA A 108 -6.00 11.54 4.64
C ALA A 108 -4.53 11.76 5.03
N THR A 109 -3.89 10.76 5.66
CA THR A 109 -2.45 10.76 5.95
C THR A 109 -1.63 10.99 4.68
N TYR A 110 -1.90 10.26 3.60
CA TYR A 110 -1.17 10.42 2.34
C TYR A 110 -1.40 11.81 1.73
N ASN A 111 -2.64 12.30 1.76
CA ASN A 111 -2.97 13.62 1.25
C ASN A 111 -2.21 14.74 1.98
N GLN A 112 -2.06 14.60 3.31
CA GLN A 112 -1.35 15.57 4.15
C GLN A 112 0.17 15.51 3.96
N HIS A 113 0.75 14.30 3.95
CA HIS A 113 2.19 14.11 4.05
C HIS A 113 2.92 13.99 2.70
N LEU A 114 2.26 13.54 1.63
CA LEU A 114 2.91 13.47 0.33
C LEU A 114 3.16 14.87 -0.25
N LYS A 115 4.38 15.12 -0.72
CA LYS A 115 4.87 16.36 -1.34
C LYS A 115 5.63 16.03 -2.62
N PRO A 116 5.70 16.93 -3.63
CA PRO A 116 6.34 16.63 -4.91
C PRO A 116 7.82 16.22 -4.80
N VAL A 117 8.54 16.76 -3.81
CA VAL A 117 9.98 16.59 -3.62
C VAL A 117 10.22 15.79 -2.33
N MET A 118 10.10 14.47 -2.41
CA MET A 118 10.36 13.54 -1.29
C MET A 118 11.34 12.45 -1.71
N GLY A 119 12.29 12.12 -0.83
CA GLY A 119 13.21 11.01 -1.03
C GLY A 119 12.60 9.67 -0.63
N HIS A 120 13.39 8.59 -0.72
CA HIS A 120 12.97 7.28 -0.24
C HIS A 120 12.72 7.28 1.27
N ILE A 121 13.52 8.01 2.05
CA ILE A 121 13.38 8.09 3.51
C ILE A 121 11.97 8.54 3.90
N GLU A 122 11.53 9.67 3.34
CA GLU A 122 10.20 10.19 3.66
C GLU A 122 9.08 9.29 3.09
N LEU A 123 9.29 8.63 1.95
CA LEU A 123 8.30 7.76 1.34
C LEU A 123 8.06 6.48 2.16
N PHE A 124 9.11 5.85 2.68
CA PHE A 124 9.00 4.74 3.62
C PHE A 124 8.30 5.16 4.93
N ARG A 125 8.57 6.38 5.42
CA ARG A 125 7.87 6.94 6.58
C ARG A 125 6.37 7.11 6.31
N VAL A 126 5.98 7.70 5.18
CA VAL A 126 4.55 7.87 4.83
C VAL A 126 3.85 6.52 4.71
N PHE A 127 4.51 5.52 4.13
CA PHE A 127 4.02 4.14 4.12
C PHE A 127 3.78 3.62 5.54
N ALA A 128 4.75 3.79 6.44
CA ALA A 128 4.66 3.28 7.80
C ALA A 128 3.60 3.99 8.67
N LEU A 129 3.19 5.21 8.31
CA LEU A 129 2.10 5.95 8.96
C LEU A 129 0.68 5.50 8.57
N SER A 130 0.55 4.45 7.77
CA SER A 130 -0.76 3.94 7.34
C SER A 130 -1.58 3.41 8.53
N ASP A 131 -2.86 3.78 8.61
CA ASP A 131 -3.80 3.37 9.66
C ASP A 131 -4.04 1.86 9.69
N GLU A 132 -3.77 1.17 8.57
CA GLU A 132 -3.68 -0.29 8.50
C GLU A 132 -2.75 -0.88 9.57
N PHE A 133 -1.70 -0.16 9.96
CA PHE A 133 -0.67 -0.64 10.88
C PHE A 133 -0.82 -0.11 12.30
N LYS A 134 -1.91 0.61 12.62
CA LYS A 134 -2.09 1.29 13.91
C LYS A 134 -2.06 0.37 15.13
N TYR A 135 -2.34 -0.91 14.94
CA TYR A 135 -2.37 -1.91 16.02
C TYR A 135 -1.10 -2.75 16.10
N ILE A 136 -0.03 -2.40 15.38
CA ILE A 136 1.28 -3.05 15.49
C ILE A 136 2.08 -2.33 16.60
N PRO A 137 2.22 -2.91 17.80
CA PRO A 137 3.05 -2.33 18.84
C PRO A 137 4.53 -2.63 18.59
N VAL A 138 5.40 -1.86 19.23
CA VAL A 138 6.78 -2.28 19.50
C VAL A 138 6.79 -2.97 20.86
N ARG A 139 7.38 -4.16 20.94
CA ARG A 139 7.50 -4.96 22.17
C ARG A 139 8.93 -4.92 22.70
N GLU A 140 9.14 -5.05 24.00
CA GLU A 140 10.48 -4.96 24.61
C GLU A 140 11.42 -6.07 24.10
N GLU A 141 10.90 -7.29 23.98
CA GLU A 141 11.67 -8.48 23.60
C GLU A 141 12.21 -8.45 22.17
N GLU A 142 11.61 -7.64 21.29
CA GLU A 142 12.00 -7.51 19.87
C GLU A 142 12.93 -6.31 19.61
N LYS A 143 13.12 -5.40 20.57
CA LYS A 143 13.94 -4.18 20.38
C LYS A 143 15.38 -4.49 20.01
N LEU A 144 15.98 -5.49 20.66
CA LEU A 144 17.36 -5.87 20.36
C LEU A 144 17.52 -6.35 18.92
N GLU A 145 16.56 -7.14 18.43
CA GLU A 145 16.55 -7.60 17.04
C GLU A 145 16.29 -6.44 16.07
N LEU A 146 15.31 -5.57 16.37
CA LEU A 146 15.02 -4.37 15.58
C LEU A 146 16.22 -3.44 15.46
N SER A 147 17.01 -3.26 16.53
CA SER A 147 18.22 -2.44 16.51
C SER A 147 19.27 -3.01 15.56
N LYS A 148 19.47 -4.34 15.57
CA LYS A 148 20.38 -5.02 14.63
C LYS A 148 19.89 -4.92 13.19
N LEU A 149 18.57 -4.91 12.96
CA LEU A 149 18.00 -4.73 11.63
C LEU A 149 18.15 -3.28 11.14
N LEU A 150 17.97 -2.29 12.02
CA LEU A 150 18.16 -0.87 11.71
C LEU A 150 19.55 -0.55 11.16
N GLU A 151 20.59 -1.22 11.66
CA GLU A 151 21.97 -1.07 11.16
C GLU A 151 22.19 -1.68 9.77
N ARG A 152 21.29 -2.57 9.32
CA ARG A 152 21.44 -3.37 8.10
C ARG A 152 20.51 -2.92 6.96
N VAL A 153 19.50 -2.13 7.25
CA VAL A 153 18.57 -1.63 6.25
C VAL A 153 19.22 -0.49 5.43
N PRO A 154 19.03 -0.44 4.10
CA PRO A 154 19.77 0.49 3.25
C PRO A 154 19.21 1.92 3.26
N VAL A 155 17.93 2.11 3.63
CA VAL A 155 17.32 3.44 3.72
C VAL A 155 17.26 3.86 5.20
N PRO A 156 17.87 5.00 5.57
CA PRO A 156 17.83 5.50 6.94
C PRO A 156 16.40 5.67 7.48
N VAL A 157 16.19 5.26 8.73
CA VAL A 157 14.96 5.46 9.48
C VAL A 157 15.20 6.54 10.52
N LYS A 158 14.36 7.59 10.53
CA LYS A 158 14.57 8.77 11.39
C LYS A 158 13.87 8.65 12.75
N GLU A 159 12.86 7.79 12.82
CA GLU A 159 12.02 7.55 13.99
C GLU A 159 12.75 6.70 15.05
N GLY A 160 12.43 6.95 16.33
CA GLY A 160 12.99 6.17 17.43
C GLY A 160 12.57 4.70 17.36
N ILE A 161 13.41 3.81 17.89
CA ILE A 161 13.14 2.35 17.88
C ILE A 161 11.83 1.97 18.61
N GLU A 162 11.41 2.81 19.54
CA GLU A 162 10.17 2.70 20.31
C GLU A 162 8.91 3.01 19.48
N GLU A 163 9.06 3.72 18.36
CA GLU A 163 7.94 4.11 17.52
C GLU A 163 7.52 2.97 16.60
N SER A 164 6.23 2.66 16.56
CA SER A 164 5.66 1.66 15.65
C SER A 164 6.00 1.95 14.18
N THR A 165 6.10 3.23 13.81
CA THR A 165 6.49 3.69 12.48
C THR A 165 7.91 3.21 12.11
N SER A 166 8.85 3.24 13.07
CA SER A 166 10.22 2.74 12.88
C SER A 166 10.20 1.24 12.61
N LYS A 167 9.49 0.48 13.44
CA LYS A 167 9.32 -0.97 13.27
C LYS A 167 8.74 -1.32 11.90
N ILE A 168 7.63 -0.72 11.49
CA ILE A 168 6.97 -1.02 10.20
C ILE A 168 7.93 -0.73 9.03
N ASN A 169 8.65 0.39 9.08
CA ASN A 169 9.63 0.77 8.08
C ASN A 169 10.74 -0.29 7.97
N VAL A 170 11.36 -0.64 9.10
CA VAL A 170 12.43 -1.66 9.17
C VAL A 170 11.95 -3.01 8.67
N LEU A 171 10.73 -3.42 9.02
CA LEU A 171 10.15 -4.69 8.56
C LEU A 171 9.97 -4.72 7.03
N LEU A 172 9.46 -3.64 6.43
CA LEU A 172 9.32 -3.56 4.97
C LEU A 172 10.69 -3.62 4.27
N GLN A 173 11.67 -2.88 4.78
CA GLN A 173 13.03 -2.91 4.23
C GLN A 173 13.69 -4.28 4.40
N SER A 174 13.51 -4.92 5.56
CA SER A 174 14.02 -6.26 5.84
C SER A 174 13.41 -7.30 4.90
N TYR A 175 12.12 -7.16 4.57
CA TYR A 175 11.46 -7.99 3.59
C TYR A 175 12.08 -7.87 2.19
N ILE A 176 12.27 -6.63 1.70
CA ILE A 176 12.90 -6.34 0.38
C ILE A 176 14.35 -6.86 0.36
N SER A 177 15.08 -6.69 1.45
CA SER A 177 16.45 -7.19 1.65
C SER A 177 16.55 -8.71 1.83
N GLN A 178 15.42 -9.42 1.95
CA GLN A 178 15.37 -10.85 2.25
C GLN A 178 16.14 -11.23 3.53
N LEU A 179 16.14 -10.36 4.54
CA LEU A 179 16.75 -10.65 5.83
C LEU A 179 15.94 -11.75 6.54
N LYS A 180 16.65 -12.59 7.30
CA LYS A 180 16.04 -13.55 8.21
C LYS A 180 15.79 -12.88 9.55
N LEU A 181 14.62 -13.12 10.11
CA LEU A 181 14.21 -12.68 11.43
C LEU A 181 14.11 -13.91 12.34
N GLU A 182 14.49 -13.75 13.60
CA GLU A 182 14.50 -14.80 14.61
C GLU A 182 13.19 -14.80 15.42
N GLY A 183 12.69 -13.62 15.78
CA GLY A 183 11.45 -13.47 16.55
C GLY A 183 10.19 -13.82 15.77
N PHE A 184 9.42 -14.80 16.25
CA PHE A 184 8.16 -15.22 15.63
C PHE A 184 7.14 -14.06 15.50
N ALA A 185 7.05 -13.20 16.53
CA ALA A 185 6.17 -12.04 16.51
C ALA A 185 6.55 -11.05 15.39
N LEU A 186 7.85 -10.76 15.22
CA LEU A 186 8.33 -9.90 14.14
C LEU A 186 8.10 -10.51 12.75
N VAL A 187 8.27 -11.83 12.60
CA VAL A 187 7.95 -12.52 11.34
C VAL A 187 6.47 -12.37 11.00
N SER A 188 5.58 -12.55 11.97
CA SER A 188 4.14 -12.37 11.80
C SER A 188 3.80 -10.92 11.39
N ASP A 189 4.38 -9.94 12.10
CA ASP A 189 4.18 -8.52 11.80
C ASP A 189 4.73 -8.17 10.41
N MET A 190 5.88 -8.71 9.99
CA MET A 190 6.44 -8.53 8.65
C MET A 190 5.50 -9.07 7.57
N VAL A 191 4.90 -10.25 7.79
CA VAL A 191 3.92 -10.84 6.86
C VAL A 191 2.71 -9.92 6.72
N TYR A 192 2.18 -9.42 7.84
CA TYR A 192 1.04 -8.49 7.80
C TYR A 192 1.35 -7.18 7.07
N VAL A 193 2.50 -6.57 7.36
CA VAL A 193 2.98 -5.35 6.69
C VAL A 193 3.11 -5.59 5.18
N THR A 194 3.73 -6.69 4.78
CA THR A 194 4.05 -6.97 3.37
C THR A 194 2.84 -7.40 2.55
N GLN A 195 1.88 -8.12 3.14
CA GLN A 195 0.58 -8.41 2.50
C GLN A 195 -0.21 -7.13 2.19
N SER A 196 -0.13 -6.14 3.07
CA SER A 196 -0.76 -4.82 2.83
C SER A 196 0.10 -3.89 1.96
N ALA A 197 1.41 -4.14 1.86
CA ALA A 197 2.34 -3.22 1.24
C ALA A 197 2.04 -2.95 -0.24
N SER A 198 1.70 -4.00 -0.99
CA SER A 198 1.42 -3.89 -2.43
C SER A 198 0.28 -2.90 -2.72
N ARG A 199 -0.87 -3.06 -2.06
CA ARG A 199 -2.04 -2.18 -2.26
C ARG A 199 -1.78 -0.75 -1.79
N ILE A 200 -1.10 -0.58 -0.65
CA ILE A 200 -0.79 0.75 -0.10
C ILE A 200 0.18 1.50 -1.00
N LEU A 201 1.30 0.88 -1.38
CA LEU A 201 2.29 1.53 -2.25
C LEU A 201 1.71 1.83 -3.62
N ARG A 202 0.81 0.96 -4.13
CA ARG A 202 0.11 1.21 -5.39
C ARG A 202 -0.85 2.39 -5.27
N ALA A 203 -1.58 2.54 -4.17
CA ALA A 203 -2.40 3.72 -3.91
C ALA A 203 -1.54 5.00 -3.84
N ILE A 204 -0.41 4.97 -3.10
CA ILE A 204 0.54 6.10 -3.03
C ILE A 204 1.06 6.46 -4.44
N PHE A 205 1.43 5.47 -5.24
CA PHE A 205 1.86 5.67 -6.62
C PHE A 205 0.78 6.37 -7.47
N GLU A 206 -0.46 5.88 -7.43
CA GLU A 206 -1.57 6.47 -8.20
C GLU A 206 -1.89 7.90 -7.75
N ILE A 207 -1.79 8.20 -6.44
CA ILE A 207 -1.93 9.58 -5.93
C ILE A 207 -0.86 10.48 -6.55
N CYS A 208 0.40 10.05 -6.54
CA CYS A 208 1.52 10.83 -7.07
C CYS A 208 1.36 11.04 -8.58
N LEU A 209 0.94 10.00 -9.31
CA LEU A 209 0.73 10.03 -10.74
C LEU A 209 -0.39 11.01 -11.11
N LYS A 210 -1.54 10.95 -10.43
CA LYS A 210 -2.68 11.85 -10.66
C LYS A 210 -2.37 13.32 -10.36
N ARG A 211 -1.40 13.58 -9.48
CA ARG A 211 -0.91 14.92 -9.18
C ARG A 211 0.19 15.42 -10.12
N GLY A 212 0.65 14.59 -11.05
CA GLY A 212 1.71 14.94 -11.98
C GLY A 212 3.10 15.05 -11.35
N TRP A 213 3.33 14.44 -10.19
CA TRP A 213 4.61 14.50 -9.49
C TRP A 213 5.58 13.46 -10.05
N ALA A 214 6.16 13.73 -11.22
CA ALA A 214 6.94 12.76 -12.00
C ALA A 214 8.03 12.04 -11.19
N GLN A 215 8.87 12.78 -10.46
CA GLN A 215 9.95 12.18 -9.67
C GLN A 215 9.44 11.26 -8.56
N LEU A 216 8.43 11.72 -7.81
CA LEU A 216 7.85 10.94 -6.72
C LEU A 216 7.05 9.74 -7.25
N SER A 217 6.36 9.90 -8.38
CA SER A 217 5.64 8.81 -9.06
C SER A 217 6.61 7.71 -9.47
N ARG A 218 7.77 8.07 -10.03
CA ARG A 218 8.83 7.10 -10.34
C ARG A 218 9.30 6.36 -9.08
N ARG A 219 9.64 7.10 -8.01
CA ARG A 219 10.10 6.49 -6.74
C ARG A 219 9.04 5.57 -6.11
N ALA A 220 7.77 5.96 -6.14
CA ALA A 220 6.67 5.14 -5.64
C ALA A 220 6.49 3.87 -6.47
N LEU A 221 6.58 3.96 -7.81
CA LEU A 221 6.53 2.79 -8.69
C LEU A 221 7.72 1.85 -8.45
N ASP A 222 8.91 2.42 -8.24
CA ASP A 222 10.11 1.69 -7.92
C ASP A 222 9.94 0.92 -6.59
N LEU A 223 9.34 1.53 -5.56
CA LEU A 223 8.97 0.82 -4.33
C LEU A 223 7.98 -0.31 -4.58
N CYS A 224 6.93 -0.10 -5.39
CA CYS A 224 5.99 -1.17 -5.74
C CYS A 224 6.74 -2.38 -6.32
N LYS A 225 7.65 -2.14 -7.28
CA LYS A 225 8.45 -3.19 -7.92
C LYS A 225 9.39 -3.87 -6.93
N MET A 226 10.06 -3.12 -6.07
CA MET A 226 10.99 -3.68 -5.08
C MET A 226 10.29 -4.59 -4.07
N VAL A 227 9.07 -4.22 -3.65
CA VAL A 227 8.24 -5.07 -2.79
C VAL A 227 7.76 -6.30 -3.55
N GLU A 228 7.20 -6.14 -4.75
CA GLU A 228 6.66 -7.26 -5.53
C GLU A 228 7.74 -8.28 -5.92
N LYS A 229 8.92 -7.80 -6.33
CA LYS A 229 10.06 -8.66 -6.70
C LYS A 229 10.93 -9.06 -5.50
N ARG A 230 10.66 -8.50 -4.32
CA ARG A 230 11.41 -8.73 -3.08
C ARG A 230 12.92 -8.57 -3.27
N MET A 231 13.31 -7.45 -3.87
CA MET A 231 14.70 -7.11 -4.17
C MET A 231 14.85 -5.61 -4.34
N TRP A 232 16.06 -5.08 -4.10
CA TRP A 232 16.36 -3.67 -4.33
C TRP A 232 16.69 -3.41 -5.81
N LEU A 233 16.49 -2.18 -6.27
CA LEU A 233 16.84 -1.76 -7.64
C LEU A 233 18.34 -1.82 -7.94
N SER A 234 19.19 -1.76 -6.92
CA SER A 234 20.65 -1.89 -7.07
C SER A 234 21.10 -3.33 -7.38
N MET A 235 20.21 -4.31 -7.19
CA MET A 235 20.50 -5.70 -7.49
C MET A 235 20.30 -5.99 -8.99
N SER A 236 20.94 -7.05 -9.49
CA SER A 236 20.84 -7.41 -10.91
C SER A 236 19.40 -7.75 -11.29
N PRO A 237 18.86 -7.21 -12.41
CA PRO A 237 17.54 -7.57 -12.92
C PRO A 237 17.37 -9.07 -13.18
N LEU A 238 18.46 -9.80 -13.39
CA LEU A 238 18.46 -11.26 -13.57
C LEU A 238 17.89 -12.03 -12.38
N ARG A 239 17.85 -11.43 -11.17
CA ARG A 239 17.17 -12.02 -10.01
C ARG A 239 15.69 -12.30 -10.24
N GLN A 240 15.06 -11.61 -11.19
CA GLN A 240 13.64 -11.83 -11.53
C GLN A 240 13.41 -13.18 -12.22
N PHE A 241 14.45 -13.80 -12.80
CA PHE A 241 14.37 -15.13 -13.38
C PHE A 241 14.64 -16.20 -12.31
N LYS A 242 13.57 -16.75 -11.71
CA LYS A 242 13.64 -17.73 -10.62
C LYS A 242 14.44 -19.00 -10.93
N MET A 243 14.60 -19.34 -12.21
CA MET A 243 15.39 -20.49 -12.66
C MET A 243 16.91 -20.25 -12.60
N MET A 244 17.35 -19.01 -12.41
CA MET A 244 18.77 -18.69 -12.30
C MET A 244 19.28 -18.98 -10.88
N ALA A 245 20.39 -19.71 -10.79
CA ALA A 245 21.04 -20.00 -9.52
C ALA A 245 21.47 -18.71 -8.80
N SER A 246 21.13 -18.57 -7.52
CA SER A 246 21.39 -17.35 -6.75
C SER A 246 22.88 -17.00 -6.65
N ASP A 247 23.76 -18.02 -6.58
CA ASP A 247 25.21 -17.83 -6.55
C ASP A 247 25.76 -17.30 -7.88
N LEU A 248 25.14 -17.67 -9.01
CA LEU A 248 25.51 -17.13 -10.30
C LEU A 248 25.14 -15.64 -10.38
N VAL A 249 23.94 -15.26 -9.94
CA VAL A 249 23.52 -13.85 -9.92
C VAL A 249 24.42 -13.01 -9.00
N LYS A 250 24.76 -13.53 -7.81
CA LYS A 250 25.72 -12.85 -6.92
C LYS A 250 27.09 -12.66 -7.57
N ARG A 251 27.57 -13.60 -8.38
CA ARG A 251 28.82 -13.44 -9.14
C ARG A 251 28.71 -12.33 -10.18
N ILE A 252 27.57 -12.24 -10.88
CA ILE A 252 27.28 -11.17 -11.85
C ILE A 252 27.30 -9.81 -11.15
N GLU A 253 26.63 -9.68 -10.01
CA GLU A 253 26.58 -8.42 -9.24
C GLU A 253 27.95 -7.98 -8.72
N LYS A 254 28.84 -8.91 -8.38
CA LYS A 254 30.22 -8.60 -7.96
C LYS A 254 31.08 -7.99 -9.06
N LYS A 255 30.68 -8.11 -10.34
CA LYS A 255 31.46 -7.57 -11.46
C LYS A 255 31.25 -6.08 -11.67
N ASP A 256 30.22 -5.49 -11.03
CA ASP A 256 29.86 -4.08 -11.17
C ASP A 256 29.82 -3.62 -12.64
N PHE A 257 29.28 -4.47 -13.52
CA PHE A 257 29.16 -4.20 -14.94
C PHE A 257 27.76 -3.63 -15.23
N PRO A 258 27.64 -2.49 -15.94
CA PRO A 258 26.34 -1.87 -16.19
C PRO A 258 25.35 -2.81 -16.90
N TRP A 259 24.12 -2.87 -16.38
CA TRP A 259 23.08 -3.78 -16.89
C TRP A 259 22.86 -3.66 -18.41
N GLU A 260 22.77 -2.43 -18.92
CA GLU A 260 22.49 -2.18 -20.34
C GLU A 260 23.58 -2.73 -21.28
N ARG A 261 24.82 -2.82 -20.81
CA ARG A 261 25.94 -3.32 -21.63
C ARG A 261 25.93 -4.83 -21.79
N TYR A 262 25.13 -5.57 -21.01
CA TYR A 262 24.99 -7.02 -21.21
C TYR A 262 24.32 -7.36 -22.55
N PHE A 263 23.54 -6.44 -23.13
CA PHE A 263 22.92 -6.63 -24.44
C PHE A 263 23.92 -6.58 -25.60
N ASP A 264 25.09 -5.98 -25.39
CA ASP A 264 26.13 -5.84 -26.43
C ASP A 264 27.08 -7.04 -26.49
N LEU A 265 27.06 -7.90 -25.46
CA LEU A 265 28.01 -8.99 -25.30
C LEU A 265 27.49 -10.29 -25.91
N ASN A 266 28.38 -11.03 -26.57
CA ASN A 266 28.08 -12.38 -27.04
C ASN A 266 28.12 -13.41 -25.89
N PRO A 267 27.59 -14.64 -26.09
CA PRO A 267 27.57 -15.66 -25.04
C PRO A 267 28.93 -16.01 -24.44
N GLN A 268 30.00 -15.98 -25.24
CA GLN A 268 31.36 -16.30 -24.81
C GLN A 268 31.90 -15.21 -23.88
N GLU A 269 31.78 -13.94 -24.30
CA GLU A 269 32.18 -12.75 -23.53
C GLU A 269 31.44 -12.68 -22.18
N ILE A 270 30.13 -12.96 -22.16
CA ILE A 270 29.36 -13.02 -20.90
C ILE A 270 29.89 -14.13 -20.00
N GLY A 271 30.19 -15.30 -20.57
CA GLY A 271 30.76 -16.43 -19.83
C GLY A 271 32.12 -16.11 -19.20
N GLU A 272 32.98 -15.42 -19.95
CA GLU A 272 34.30 -14.95 -19.49
C GLU A 272 34.18 -13.86 -18.42
N LEU A 273 33.33 -12.85 -18.65
CA LEU A 273 33.08 -11.75 -17.71
C LEU A 273 32.67 -12.29 -16.33
N VAL A 274 31.75 -13.25 -16.31
CA VAL A 274 31.23 -13.86 -15.07
C VAL A 274 32.21 -14.90 -14.49
N GLY A 275 33.19 -15.37 -15.27
CA GLY A 275 34.13 -16.43 -14.88
C GLY A 275 33.49 -17.82 -14.86
N VAL A 276 32.41 -18.02 -15.61
CA VAL A 276 31.70 -19.30 -15.75
C VAL A 276 31.32 -19.49 -17.23
N PRO A 277 32.25 -19.91 -18.10
CA PRO A 277 32.04 -19.99 -19.55
C PRO A 277 30.80 -20.79 -19.96
N LYS A 278 30.52 -21.90 -19.25
CA LYS A 278 29.33 -22.75 -19.49
C LYS A 278 28.01 -22.03 -19.27
N ALA A 279 27.97 -20.99 -18.42
CA ALA A 279 26.76 -20.24 -18.11
C ALA A 279 26.47 -19.11 -19.12
N GLY A 280 27.44 -18.72 -19.94
CA GLY A 280 27.33 -17.58 -20.85
C GLY A 280 26.12 -17.64 -21.78
N LYS A 281 25.86 -18.79 -22.42
CA LYS A 281 24.67 -19.00 -23.27
C LYS A 281 23.35 -18.82 -22.53
N MET A 282 23.27 -19.32 -21.29
CA MET A 282 22.07 -19.21 -20.47
C MET A 282 21.84 -17.77 -20.03
N ILE A 283 22.89 -17.06 -19.58
CA ILE A 283 22.78 -15.66 -19.16
C ILE A 283 22.39 -14.79 -20.36
N HIS A 284 23.06 -14.96 -21.51
CA HIS A 284 22.72 -14.27 -22.75
C HIS A 284 21.24 -14.43 -23.12
N LYS A 285 20.71 -15.65 -23.02
CA LYS A 285 19.29 -15.94 -23.25
C LYS A 285 18.39 -15.11 -22.32
N TYR A 286 18.68 -15.07 -21.01
CA TYR A 286 17.86 -14.32 -20.06
C TYR A 286 17.97 -12.80 -20.22
N VAL A 287 19.15 -12.28 -20.56
CA VAL A 287 19.32 -10.86 -20.91
C VAL A 287 18.38 -10.49 -22.04
N HIS A 288 18.33 -11.28 -23.11
CA HIS A 288 17.47 -11.01 -24.28
C HIS A 288 15.99 -11.39 -24.08
N GLN A 289 15.64 -12.11 -23.02
CA GLN A 289 14.26 -12.32 -22.58
C GLN A 289 13.76 -11.20 -21.67
N PHE A 290 14.66 -10.36 -21.15
CA PHE A 290 14.28 -9.23 -20.33
C PHE A 290 13.55 -8.18 -21.19
N PRO A 291 12.37 -7.69 -20.78
CA PRO A 291 11.61 -6.74 -21.57
C PRO A 291 12.40 -5.45 -21.84
N LYS A 292 12.60 -5.13 -23.12
CA LYS A 292 13.25 -3.92 -23.62
C LYS A 292 12.39 -3.31 -24.72
N LEU A 293 12.20 -1.99 -24.68
CA LEU A 293 11.47 -1.25 -25.71
C LEU A 293 12.40 -0.18 -26.28
N GLU A 294 12.43 -0.06 -27.60
CA GLU A 294 13.12 1.01 -28.31
C GLU A 294 12.09 2.04 -28.75
N LEU A 295 12.33 3.31 -28.41
CA LEU A 295 11.41 4.41 -28.65
C LEU A 295 12.05 5.35 -29.66
N GLN A 296 11.31 5.66 -30.73
CA GLN A 296 11.67 6.68 -31.71
C GLN A 296 10.55 7.72 -31.76
N THR A 297 10.91 8.99 -31.67
CA THR A 297 9.98 10.11 -31.84
C THR A 297 10.35 10.88 -33.09
N PHE A 298 9.36 11.17 -33.95
CA PHE A 298 9.52 12.02 -35.13
C PHE A 298 9.38 13.49 -34.77
#